data_AF-A0A2J0LHV3-F1
#
_entry.id   AF-A0A2J0LHV3-F1
#
_cell.length_a   1.000
_cell.length_b   1.000
_cell.length_c   1.000
_cell.angle_alpha   90.00
_cell.angle_beta   90.00
_cell.angle_gamma   90.00
#
_symmetry.space_group_name_H-M   'P 1'
#
loop_
_entity.id
_entity.type
_entity.pdbx_description
1 polymer ?
#
loop_
_entity_poly.entity_id
_entity_poly.type
_entity_poly.pdbx_seq_one_letter_code
_entity_poly.pdbx_strand_id
1 'polypeptide(L)'
;MDHLLEIITFIFGMCIGSFMNVCIYRLPISKSVMDPSRSVCPNCGGLIRFYDNIPVLSYLWLKRRCRHCNITIPFRYPLVEIMGGFLALCVFLKF
;
A
#
# COMPACT_ATOMS: atom_id res chain seq x y z
N MET A 1 25.66 6.18 10.72
CA MET A 1 24.33 5.54 10.62
C MET A 1 23.33 6.67 10.71
N ASP A 2 23.05 7.31 9.58
CA ASP A 2 22.06 8.38 9.56
C ASP A 2 20.67 7.73 9.60
N HIS A 3 20.18 7.45 10.82
CA HIS A 3 18.88 6.82 11.04
C HIS A 3 17.74 7.55 10.32
N LEU A 4 17.90 8.85 10.06
CA LEU A 4 16.98 9.63 9.23
C LEU A 4 16.86 9.08 7.80
N LEU A 5 17.99 8.77 7.15
CA LEU A 5 18.02 8.22 5.79
C LEU A 5 17.44 6.80 5.73
N GLU A 6 17.71 5.97 6.75
CA GLU A 6 17.13 4.62 6.87
C GLU A 6 15.59 4.69 6.94
N ILE A 7 15.05 5.59 7.78
CA ILE A 7 13.61 5.79 7.93
C ILE A 7 12.99 6.30 6.62
N ILE A 8 13.61 7.29 5.97
CA ILE A 8 13.12 7.83 4.69
C ILE A 8 13.08 6.73 3.62
N THR A 9 14.14 5.93 3.49
CA THR A 9 14.21 4.81 2.56
C THR A 9 13.14 3.76 2.84
N PHE A 10 12.92 3.41 4.11
CA PHE A 10 11.88 2.47 4.50
C PHE A 10 10.48 2.97 4.13
N ILE A 11 10.18 4.24 4.42
CA ILE A 11 8.89 4.87 4.06
C ILE A 11 8.71 4.88 2.54
N PHE A 12 9.75 5.23 1.79
CA PHE A 12 9.73 5.21 0.34
C PHE A 12 9.46 3.81 -0.22
N GLY A 13 10.11 2.78 0.33
CA GLY A 13 9.86 1.38 -0.03
C GLY A 13 8.43 0.94 0.29
N MET A 14 7.85 1.38 1.41
CA MET A 14 6.44 1.12 1.72
C MET A 14 5.48 1.76 0.72
N CYS A 15 5.76 2.98 0.27
CA CYS A 15 4.98 3.65 -0.77
C CYS A 15 5.01 2.86 -2.09
N ILE A 16 6.19 2.35 -2.47
CA ILE A 16 6.34 1.46 -3.64
C ILE A 16 5.52 0.18 -3.45
N GLY A 17 5.62 -0.47 -2.29
CA GLY A 17 4.83 -1.67 -1.98
C GLY A 17 3.32 -1.42 -2.04
N SER A 18 2.86 -0.24 -1.60
CA SER A 18 1.45 0.15 -1.70
C SER A 18 1.00 0.33 -3.16
N PHE A 19 1.84 0.94 -4.01
CA PHE A 19 1.59 1.00 -5.45
C PHE A 19 1.56 -0.40 -6.09
N MET A 20 2.45 -1.31 -5.67
CA MET A 20 2.45 -2.69 -6.15
C MET A 20 1.13 -3.41 -5.86
N ASN A 21 0.45 -3.13 -4.73
CA ASN A 21 -0.88 -3.69 -4.48
C ASN A 21 -1.90 -3.31 -5.57
N VAL A 22 -1.80 -2.09 -6.13
CA VAL A 22 -2.65 -1.65 -7.26
C VAL A 22 -2.32 -2.45 -8.51
N CYS A 23 -1.03 -2.61 -8.83
CA CYS A 23 -0.57 -3.38 -9.98
C CYS A 23 -0.97 -4.86 -9.89
N ILE A 24 -0.75 -5.50 -8.74
CA ILE A 24 -1.09 -6.91 -8.48
C ILE A 24 -2.59 -7.14 -8.70
N TYR A 25 -3.44 -6.20 -8.28
CA TYR A 25 -4.88 -6.33 -8.47
C TYR A 25 -5.33 -6.04 -9.91
N ARG A 26 -4.80 -4.99 -10.56
CA ARG A 26 -5.32 -4.49 -11.84
C ARG A 26 -4.70 -5.14 -13.09
N LEU A 27 -3.42 -5.48 -13.06
CA LEU A 27 -2.72 -6.03 -14.24
C LEU A 27 -3.27 -7.39 -14.71
N PRO A 28 -3.56 -8.36 -13.83
CA PRO A 28 -4.06 -9.67 -14.26
C PRO A 28 -5.46 -9.61 -14.91
N ILE A 29 -6.22 -8.55 -14.65
CA ILE A 29 -7.56 -8.32 -15.17
C ILE A 29 -7.59 -7.24 -16.26
N SER A 30 -6.42 -6.88 -16.82
CA SER A 30 -6.25 -5.87 -17.88
C SER A 30 -6.91 -4.53 -17.59
N LYS A 31 -7.01 -4.14 -16.30
CA LYS A 31 -7.51 -2.81 -15.91
C LYS A 31 -6.38 -1.79 -15.96
N SER A 32 -6.72 -0.56 -16.35
CA SER A 32 -5.79 0.55 -16.33
C SER A 32 -5.30 0.84 -14.90
N VAL A 33 -3.99 1.02 -14.75
CA VAL A 33 -3.39 1.44 -13.48
C VAL A 33 -3.68 2.93 -13.20
N MET A 34 -3.80 3.73 -14.27
CA MET A 34 -3.98 5.18 -14.20
C MET A 34 -5.46 5.62 -14.17
N ASP A 35 -6.38 4.74 -14.60
CA ASP A 35 -7.81 5.02 -14.65
C ASP A 35 -8.63 3.91 -13.95
N PRO A 36 -9.35 4.20 -12.84
CA PRO A 36 -9.40 5.48 -12.14
C PRO A 36 -8.08 5.80 -11.44
N SER A 37 -7.75 7.10 -11.39
CA SER A 37 -6.53 7.64 -10.76
C SER A 37 -6.51 7.50 -9.24
N ARG A 38 -7.64 7.15 -8.62
CA ARG A 38 -7.76 6.89 -7.18
C ARG A 38 -7.98 5.41 -6.91
N SER A 39 -7.49 4.95 -5.76
CA SER A 39 -7.82 3.62 -5.25
C SER A 39 -9.32 3.54 -4.95
N VAL A 40 -9.93 2.43 -5.32
CA VAL A 40 -11.37 2.17 -5.16
C VAL A 40 -11.54 0.84 -4.46
N CYS A 41 -12.51 0.74 -3.56
CA CYS A 41 -12.84 -0.51 -2.91
C CYS A 41 -13.37 -1.52 -3.96
N PRO A 42 -12.80 -2.74 -4.07
CA PRO A 42 -13.23 -3.71 -5.07
C PRO A 42 -14.63 -4.26 -4.83
N ASN A 43 -15.17 -4.15 -3.61
CA ASN A 43 -16.48 -4.68 -3.26
C ASN A 43 -17.61 -3.66 -3.47
N CYS A 44 -17.46 -2.43 -2.96
CA CYS A 44 -18.53 -1.43 -3.02
C CYS A 44 -18.31 -0.34 -4.08
N GLY A 45 -17.17 -0.30 -4.77
CA GLY A 45 -16.85 0.78 -5.70
C GLY A 45 -16.62 2.14 -5.04
N GLY A 46 -16.62 2.21 -3.71
CA GLY A 46 -16.38 3.44 -2.97
C GLY A 46 -14.96 3.96 -3.15
N LEU A 47 -14.84 5.26 -3.40
CA LEU A 47 -13.55 5.95 -3.49
C LEU A 47 -12.81 5.88 -2.14
N ILE A 48 -11.56 5.45 -2.18
CA ILE A 48 -10.67 5.44 -1.02
C ILE A 48 -10.05 6.83 -0.90
N ARG A 49 -10.23 7.47 0.24
CA ARG A 49 -9.64 8.79 0.53
C ARG A 49 -8.13 8.65 0.67
N PHE A 50 -7.37 9.71 0.36
CA PHE A 50 -5.91 9.65 0.37
C PHE A 50 -5.34 9.15 1.72
N TYR A 51 -5.94 9.55 2.84
CA TYR A 51 -5.51 9.13 4.18
C TYR A 51 -5.91 7.70 4.55
N ASP A 52 -6.88 7.10 3.83
CA ASP A 52 -7.22 5.69 3.96
C ASP A 52 -6.30 4.81 3.06
N ASN A 53 -5.36 5.42 2.32
CA ASN A 53 -4.38 4.78 1.46
C ASN A 53 -2.93 4.96 1.96
N ILE A 54 -2.74 5.40 3.22
CA ILE A 54 -1.43 5.51 3.85
C ILE A 54 -0.95 4.08 4.21
N PRO A 55 0.22 3.65 3.71
CA PRO A 55 0.71 2.29 3.91
C PRO A 55 0.71 1.89 5.39
N VAL A 56 0.21 0.69 5.70
CA VAL A 56 0.13 0.08 7.05
C VAL A 56 -0.73 0.84 8.08
N LEU A 57 -0.58 2.15 8.21
CA LEU A 57 -1.30 3.02 9.13
C LEU A 57 -2.81 2.99 8.89
N SER A 58 -3.25 3.16 7.64
CA SER A 58 -4.67 3.13 7.30
C SER A 58 -5.29 1.77 7.61
N TYR A 59 -4.54 0.69 7.39
CA TYR A 59 -4.99 -0.67 7.66
C TYR A 59 -5.24 -0.92 9.16
N LEU A 60 -4.35 -0.41 10.02
CA LEU A 60 -4.50 -0.47 11.47
C LEU A 60 -5.65 0.43 11.95
N TRP A 61 -5.74 1.66 11.46
CA TRP A 61 -6.79 2.62 11.86
C TRP A 61 -8.18 2.15 11.48
N LEU A 62 -8.33 1.59 10.28
CA LEU A 62 -9.59 1.05 9.78
C LEU A 62 -9.94 -0.33 10.36
N LYS A 63 -9.11 -0.87 11.27
CA LYS A 63 -9.27 -2.21 11.87
C LYS A 63 -9.48 -3.30 10.80
N ARG A 64 -8.70 -3.24 9.72
CA ARG A 64 -8.78 -4.15 8.57
C ARG A 64 -10.11 -4.11 7.81
N ARG A 65 -10.92 -3.06 7.92
CA ARG A 65 -12.25 -3.00 7.27
C ARG A 65 -12.38 -1.81 6.34
N CYS A 66 -13.11 -1.96 5.24
CA CYS A 66 -13.47 -0.82 4.40
C CYS A 66 -14.42 0.13 5.15
N ARG A 67 -14.17 1.43 5.10
CA ARG A 67 -15.00 2.47 5.75
C ARG A 67 -16.46 2.48 5.26
N HIS A 68 -16.71 2.13 4.00
CA HIS A 68 -18.05 2.20 3.40
C HIS A 68 -18.85 0.90 3.54
N CYS A 69 -18.25 -0.25 3.22
CA CYS A 69 -18.96 -1.53 3.18
C CYS A 69 -18.53 -2.53 4.27
N ASN A 70 -17.61 -2.16 5.16
CA ASN A 70 -17.09 -3.01 6.23
C ASN A 70 -16.45 -4.34 5.78
N ILE A 71 -16.23 -4.53 4.48
CA ILE A 71 -15.53 -5.74 4.00
C ILE A 71 -14.13 -5.79 4.59
N THR A 72 -13.70 -6.99 4.98
CA THR A 72 -12.37 -7.20 5.54
C THR A 72 -11.31 -7.10 4.43
N ILE A 73 -10.33 -6.21 4.63
CA ILE A 73 -9.19 -6.03 3.75
C ILE A 73 -8.19 -7.16 4.04
N PRO A 74 -7.78 -7.93 3.02
CA PRO A 74 -6.82 -9.03 3.19
C PRO A 74 -5.51 -8.58 3.84
N PHE A 75 -4.92 -9.43 4.67
CA PHE A 75 -3.62 -9.14 5.30
C PHE A 75 -2.45 -9.06 4.30
N ARG A 76 -2.65 -9.54 3.06
CA ARG A 76 -1.66 -9.40 1.99
C ARG A 76 -1.31 -7.93 1.69
N TYR A 77 -2.26 -7.00 1.82
CA TYR A 77 -2.02 -5.58 1.53
C TYR A 77 -0.92 -4.97 2.41
N PRO A 78 -1.05 -4.94 3.75
CA PRO A 78 0.01 -4.40 4.61
C PRO A 78 1.29 -5.24 4.57
N LEU A 79 1.19 -6.55 4.27
CA LEU A 79 2.37 -7.40 4.13
C LEU A 79 3.24 -6.97 2.95
N VAL A 80 2.66 -6.73 1.77
CA VAL A 80 3.39 -6.27 0.58
C VAL A 80 4.02 -4.90 0.82
N GLU A 81 3.31 -4.00 1.51
CA GLU A 81 3.84 -2.68 1.88
C GLU A 81 5.08 -2.79 2.77
N ILE A 82 5.01 -3.57 3.85
CA ILE A 82 6.12 -3.78 4.77
C ILE A 82 7.30 -4.47 4.08
N MET A 83 7.03 -5.47 3.24
CA MET A 83 8.05 -6.14 2.45
C MET A 83 8.76 -5.19 1.50
N GLY A 84 8.03 -4.26 0.86
CA GLY A 84 8.61 -3.21 0.02
C GLY A 84 9.54 -2.27 0.80
N GLY A 85 9.11 -1.86 2.01
CA GLY A 85 9.92 -1.05 2.92
C GLY A 85 11.23 -1.75 3.33
N PHE A 86 11.13 -2.99 3.79
CA PHE A 86 12.32 -3.78 4.17
C PHE A 86 13.23 -4.08 2.99
N LEU A 87 12.69 -4.38 1.81
CA LEU A 87 13.50 -4.62 0.62
C LEU A 87 14.31 -3.37 0.24
N ALA A 88 13.68 -2.20 0.24
CA ALA A 88 14.37 -0.93 -0.03
C ALA A 88 15.47 -0.67 1.00
N LEU A 89 15.18 -0.90 2.28
CA LEU A 89 16.16 -0.74 3.36
C LEU A 89 17.32 -1.74 3.24
N CYS A 90 17.06 -3.02 2.95
CA CYS A 90 18.10 -4.03 2.74
C CYS A 90 19.01 -3.69 1.56
N VAL A 91 18.44 -3.15 0.47
CA VAL A 91 19.22 -2.68 -0.67
C VAL A 91 20.07 -1.48 -0.27
N PHE A 92 19.50 -0.51 0.44
CA PHE A 92 20.23 0.68 0.90
C PHE A 92 21.37 0.36 1.85
N LEU A 93 21.17 -0.56 2.82
CA LEU A 93 22.22 -0.95 3.77
C LEU A 93 23.35 -1.78 3.15
N LYS A 94 23.13 -2.34 1.94
CA LYS A 94 24.15 -3.11 1.23
C LYS A 94 25.19 -2.23 0.54
N PHE A 95 24.84 -0.98 0.21
CA PHE A 95 25.68 -0.04 -0.53
C PHE A 95 26.07 1.14 0.34
#